data_AF-A0A7C4REC5-F1
#
_entry.id   AF-A0A7C4REC5-F1
#
_cell.length_a   1.000
_cell.length_b   1.000
_cell.length_c   1.000
_cell.angle_alpha   90.00
_cell.angle_beta   90.00
_cell.angle_gamma   90.00
#
_symmetry.space_group_name_H-M   'P 1'
#
loop_
_entity.id
_entity.type
_entity.pdbx_description
1 polymer ?
#
loop_
_entity_poly.entity_id
_entity_poly.type
_entity_poly.pdbx_seq_one_letter_code
_entity_poly.pdbx_strand_id
1 'polypeptide(L)'
;MVTEFFNVTGAEKTFVPRNREEARTIFNELLKKEDSALIVVEKSVSLWLDDLINKHISEKKRPLIITLQSPKKEYKESQLEDIVRLIEKVTGVKIEL
;
A
#
# COMPACT_ATOMS: atom_id res chain seq x y z
N MET A 1 -8.82 12.97 0.87
CA MET A 1 -7.72 13.03 -0.13
C MET A 1 -6.96 11.71 -0.33
N VAL A 2 -6.29 11.09 0.65
CA VAL A 2 -5.55 9.82 0.40
C VAL A 2 -6.49 8.64 0.14
N THR A 3 -7.57 8.53 0.90
CA THR A 3 -8.61 7.50 0.76
C THR A 3 -9.36 7.57 -0.58
N GLU A 4 -9.56 8.79 -1.10
CA GLU A 4 -10.24 9.00 -2.39
C GLU A 4 -9.36 8.58 -3.57
N PHE A 5 -8.05 8.84 -3.51
CA PHE A 5 -7.11 8.47 -4.57
C PHE A 5 -7.02 6.94 -4.78
N PHE A 6 -7.05 6.15 -3.70
CA PHE A 6 -7.03 4.69 -3.81
C PHE A 6 -8.37 4.11 -4.27
N ASN A 7 -9.50 4.72 -3.87
CA ASN A 7 -10.81 4.28 -4.35
C ASN A 7 -10.99 4.49 -5.87
N VAL A 8 -10.32 5.48 -6.46
CA VAL A 8 -10.40 5.79 -7.90
C VAL A 8 -9.57 4.82 -8.76
N THR A 9 -8.54 4.17 -8.20
CA THR A 9 -7.59 3.31 -8.94
C THR A 9 -7.92 1.81 -8.90
N GLY A 10 -9.11 1.43 -8.43
CA GLY A 10 -9.52 0.02 -8.33
C GLY A 10 -8.99 -0.71 -7.08
N ALA A 11 -8.60 0.02 -6.04
CA ALA A 11 -8.29 -0.60 -4.75
C ALA A 11 -9.56 -1.24 -4.17
N GLU A 12 -9.52 -2.57 -3.98
CA GLU A 12 -10.68 -3.35 -3.56
C GLU A 12 -11.19 -2.93 -2.17
N LYS A 13 -10.26 -2.53 -1.27
CA LYS A 13 -10.57 -2.04 0.08
C LYS A 13 -9.50 -1.07 0.59
N THR A 14 -9.94 0.04 1.18
CA THR A 14 -9.08 1.02 1.88
C THR A 14 -9.35 0.99 3.38
N PHE A 15 -8.28 0.96 4.21
CA PHE A 15 -8.38 0.90 5.66
C PHE A 15 -7.61 2.05 6.32
N VAL A 16 -8.13 2.59 7.42
CA VAL A 16 -7.49 3.66 8.20
C VAL A 16 -7.36 3.20 9.66
N PRO A 17 -6.27 2.49 10.01
CA PRO A 17 -6.07 2.00 11.37
C PRO A 17 -5.82 3.16 12.34
N ARG A 18 -6.42 3.09 13.53
CA ARG A 18 -6.30 4.12 14.58
C ARG A 18 -5.13 3.88 15.51
N ASN A 19 -4.63 2.64 15.57
CA ASN A 19 -3.50 2.26 16.40
C ASN A 19 -2.70 1.10 15.78
N ARG A 20 -1.58 0.77 16.44
CA ARG A 20 -0.66 -0.28 16.00
C ARG A 20 -1.31 -1.67 15.99
N GLU A 21 -2.14 -2.01 16.97
CA GLU A 21 -2.76 -3.33 17.08
C GLU A 21 -3.81 -3.56 15.99
N GLU A 22 -4.60 -2.54 15.69
CA GLU A 22 -5.57 -2.52 14.61
C GLU A 22 -4.85 -2.65 13.25
N ALA A 23 -3.78 -1.89 13.03
CA ALA A 23 -2.97 -1.99 11.80
C ALA A 23 -2.42 -3.41 11.60
N ARG A 24 -1.92 -4.05 12.67
CA ARG A 24 -1.39 -5.43 12.59
C ARG A 24 -2.47 -6.44 12.30
N THR A 25 -3.65 -6.29 12.89
CA THR A 25 -4.80 -7.18 12.65
C THR A 25 -5.21 -7.11 11.19
N ILE A 26 -5.46 -5.91 10.68
CA ILE A 26 -5.86 -5.67 9.28
C ILE A 26 -4.78 -6.20 8.32
N PHE A 27 -3.51 -5.90 8.58
CA PHE A 27 -2.42 -6.34 7.72
C PHE A 27 -2.32 -7.87 7.64
N ASN A 28 -2.43 -8.58 8.76
CA ASN A 28 -2.42 -10.05 8.77
C ASN A 28 -3.66 -10.65 8.08
N GLU A 29 -4.82 -10.01 8.17
CA GLU A 29 -6.01 -10.42 7.42
C GLU A 29 -5.80 -10.26 5.92
N LEU A 30 -5.21 -9.15 5.49
CA LEU A 30 -4.88 -8.91 4.08
C LEU A 30 -3.84 -9.90 3.55
N LEU A 31 -2.83 -10.25 4.34
CA LEU A 31 -1.84 -11.26 3.96
C LEU A 31 -2.42 -12.67 3.78
N LYS A 32 -3.50 -13.00 4.48
CA LYS A 32 -4.18 -14.32 4.36
C LYS A 32 -5.06 -14.42 3.13
N LYS A 33 -5.38 -13.30 2.48
CA LYS A 33 -6.16 -13.31 1.24
C LYS A 33 -5.25 -13.71 0.08
N GLU A 34 -5.45 -14.91 -0.45
CA GLU A 34 -4.65 -15.44 -1.54
C GLU A 34 -4.79 -14.64 -2.85
N ASP A 35 -5.92 -13.93 -3.03
CA ASP A 35 -6.20 -13.15 -4.25
C ASP A 35 -5.63 -11.72 -4.22
N SER A 36 -4.98 -11.30 -3.13
CA SER A 36 -4.36 -9.97 -3.07
C SER A 36 -3.04 -9.97 -3.85
N ALA A 37 -2.98 -9.18 -4.92
CA ALA A 37 -1.75 -8.99 -5.69
C ALA A 37 -0.83 -7.93 -5.05
N LEU A 38 -1.41 -6.88 -4.46
CA LEU A 38 -0.71 -5.69 -4.00
C LEU A 38 -1.35 -5.14 -2.72
N ILE A 39 -0.51 -4.84 -1.72
CA ILE A 39 -0.88 -4.05 -0.54
C ILE A 39 -0.07 -2.76 -0.57
N VAL A 40 -0.77 -1.64 -0.47
CA VAL A 40 -0.17 -0.30 -0.37
C VAL A 40 -0.33 0.18 1.06
N VAL A 41 0.78 0.57 1.70
CA VAL A 41 0.82 0.97 3.11
C VAL A 41 1.37 2.38 3.23
N GLU A 42 0.73 3.24 4.01
CA GLU A 42 1.26 4.57 4.29
C GLU A 42 2.50 4.49 5.20
N LYS A 43 3.53 5.32 4.97
CA LYS A 43 4.83 5.23 5.65
C LYS A 43 4.77 5.37 7.17
N SER A 44 3.88 6.19 7.72
CA SER A 44 3.68 6.27 9.18
C SER A 44 3.07 4.99 9.75
N VAL A 45 2.19 4.32 8.98
CA VAL A 45 1.62 3.02 9.34
C VAL A 45 2.64 1.90 9.14
N SER A 46 3.51 1.98 8.13
CA SER A 46 4.51 0.95 7.86
C SER A 46 5.51 0.82 9.02
N LEU A 47 5.82 1.92 9.71
CA LEU A 47 6.65 1.89 10.93
C LEU A 47 6.06 1.01 12.05
N TRP A 48 4.73 0.85 12.10
CA TRP A 48 4.06 -0.01 13.07
C TRP A 48 4.10 -1.50 12.70
N LEU A 49 4.34 -1.77 11.41
CA LEU A 49 4.27 -3.08 10.76
C LEU A 49 5.64 -3.59 10.26
N ASP A 50 6.72 -2.84 10.54
CA ASP A 50 8.03 -3.06 9.92
C ASP A 50 8.54 -4.49 10.11
N ASP A 51 8.34 -5.08 11.30
CA ASP A 51 8.67 -6.47 11.58
C ASP A 51 7.89 -7.48 10.71
N LEU A 52 6.61 -7.22 10.46
CA LEU A 52 5.75 -8.07 9.63
C LEU A 52 6.08 -7.92 8.15
N ILE A 53 6.32 -6.69 7.69
CA ILE A 53 6.67 -6.39 6.30
C ILE A 53 8.03 -7.02 5.96
N ASN A 54 9.04 -6.82 6.80
CA ASN A 54 10.38 -7.37 6.57
C ASN A 54 10.38 -8.89 6.58
N LYS A 55 9.63 -9.51 7.50
CA LYS A 55 9.43 -10.97 7.50
C LYS A 55 8.81 -11.45 6.20
N HIS A 56 7.72 -10.83 5.75
CA HIS A 56 7.02 -11.20 4.52
C HIS A 56 7.89 -11.07 3.27
N ILE A 57 8.64 -9.96 3.16
CA ILE A 57 9.58 -9.72 2.05
C ILE A 57 10.70 -10.75 2.05
N SER A 58 11.25 -11.10 3.22
CA SER A 58 12.33 -12.10 3.32
C SER A 58 11.87 -13.49 2.86
N GLU A 59 10.60 -13.82 3.06
CA GLU A 59 9.98 -15.07 2.63
C GLU A 59 9.57 -15.05 1.15
N LYS A 60 9.77 -13.92 0.44
CA LYS A 60 9.43 -13.68 -0.98
C LYS A 60 8.00 -14.09 -1.34
N LYS A 61 7.05 -13.86 -0.41
CA LYS A 61 5.65 -14.22 -0.56
C LYS A 61 4.86 -13.11 -1.26
N ARG A 62 3.77 -13.50 -1.94
CA ARG A 62 2.70 -12.56 -2.34
C ARG A 62 1.79 -12.29 -1.14
N PRO A 63 1.09 -11.14 -1.08
CA PRO A 63 1.09 -9.99 -1.99
C PRO A 63 2.40 -9.19 -1.99
N LEU A 64 2.63 -8.38 -3.04
CA LEU A 64 3.66 -7.35 -2.99
C LEU A 64 3.24 -6.24 -2.02
N ILE A 65 4.17 -5.74 -1.23
CA ILE A 65 3.92 -4.63 -0.30
C ILE A 65 4.69 -3.40 -0.78
N ILE A 66 3.99 -2.30 -1.02
CA ILE A 66 4.59 -0.99 -1.35
C ILE A 66 4.30 -0.02 -0.20
N THR A 67 5.32 0.68 0.26
CA THR A 67 5.16 1.75 1.24
C THR A 67 5.15 3.10 0.54
N LEU A 68 4.11 3.90 0.78
CA LEU A 68 3.95 5.23 0.22
C LEU A 68 3.94 6.27 1.34
N GLN A 69 4.70 7.34 1.18
CA GLN A 69 4.69 8.43 2.15
C GLN A 69 3.53 9.36 1.83
N SER A 70 2.50 9.44 2.68
CA SER A 70 1.43 10.43 2.46
C SER A 70 2.02 11.84 2.54
N PRO A 71 1.62 12.76 1.65
CA PRO A 71 2.16 14.10 1.68
C PRO A 71 1.60 14.85 2.88
N LYS A 72 2.48 15.52 3.65
CA LYS A 72 2.04 16.57 4.59
C LYS A 72 1.59 17.85 3.86
N LYS A 73 1.87 17.95 2.54
CA LYS A 73 1.48 18.98 1.57
C LYS A 73 1.43 18.31 0.19
N GLU A 74 0.46 18.66 -0.66
CA GLU A 74 0.23 18.16 -2.03
C GLU A 74 1.45 17.47 -2.68
N TYR A 75 1.25 16.24 -3.19
CA TYR A 75 2.27 15.57 -4.00
C TYR A 75 2.65 16.48 -5.17
N LYS A 76 3.95 16.61 -5.41
CA LYS A 76 4.40 17.11 -6.71
C LYS A 76 4.02 16.06 -7.76
N GLU A 77 3.58 16.51 -8.93
CA GLU A 77 3.17 15.66 -10.07
C GLU A 77 4.19 14.55 -10.37
N SER A 78 5.49 14.87 -10.29
CA SER A 78 6.59 13.90 -10.46
C SER A 78 6.57 12.73 -9.47
N GLN A 79 6.08 12.93 -8.25
CA GLN A 79 5.98 11.86 -7.25
C GLN A 79 4.77 10.95 -7.51
N LEU A 80 3.69 11.49 -8.08
CA LEU A 80 2.56 10.70 -8.52
C LEU A 80 2.94 9.84 -9.73
N GLU A 81 3.72 10.39 -10.66
CA GLU A 81 4.25 9.64 -11.80
C GLU A 81 5.14 8.47 -11.35
N ASP A 82 6.01 8.66 -10.35
CA ASP A 82 6.84 7.59 -9.81
C ASP A 82 6.00 6.46 -9.20
N ILE A 83 4.92 6.81 -8.50
CA ILE A 83 3.98 5.85 -7.91
C ILE A 83 3.23 5.10 -9.01
N VAL A 84 2.73 5.81 -10.02
CA VAL A 84 2.03 5.23 -11.17
C VAL A 84 2.94 4.25 -11.92
N ARG A 85 4.19 4.63 -12.19
CA ARG A 85 5.17 3.73 -12.82
C ARG A 85 5.45 2.48 -11.98
N LEU A 86 5.43 2.60 -10.66
CA LEU A 86 5.62 1.46 -9.75
C LEU A 86 4.42 0.53 -9.78
N ILE A 87 3.20 1.07 -9.76
CA ILE A 87 1.98 0.28 -9.87
C ILE A 87 1.89 -0.39 -11.25
N GLU A 88 2.21 0.32 -12.33
CA GLU A 88 2.30 -0.21 -13.70
C GLU A 88 3.25 -1.39 -13.80
N LYS A 89 4.46 -1.28 -13.24
CA LYS A 89 5.45 -2.37 -13.25
C LYS A 89 4.98 -3.62 -12.50
N VAL A 90 4.21 -3.44 -11.45
CA VAL A 90 3.80 -4.53 -10.55
C VAL A 90 2.53 -5.21 -11.04
N THR A 91 1.58 -4.42 -11.52
CA THR A 91 0.24 -4.89 -11.89
C THR A 91 0.07 -5.09 -13.39
N GLY A 92 0.94 -4.46 -14.21
CA GLY A 92 0.75 -4.35 -15.66
C GLY A 92 -0.35 -3.37 -16.06
N VAL A 93 -1.00 -2.69 -15.10
CA VAL A 93 -2.12 -1.78 -15.34
C VAL A 93 -1.60 -0.37 -15.53
N LYS A 94 -1.90 0.21 -16.70
CA LYS A 94 -1.62 1.61 -17.02
C LYS A 94 -2.60 2.53 -16.30
N ILE A 95 -2.09 3.45 -15.47
CA ILE A 95 -2.90 4.40 -14.71
C ILE A 95 -2.69 5.79 -15.32
N GLU A 96 -3.78 6.43 -15.73
CA GLU A 96 -3.74 7.82 -16.20
C GLU A 96 -3.96 8.76 -15.00
N LEU A 97 -3.08 9.76 -14.87
CA LEU A 97 -3.15 10.80 -13.82
C LEU A 97 -4.08 11.94 -14.22
#